data_AF-A0A352SY09-F1
#
_entry.id   AF-A0A352SY09-F1
#
_cell.length_a   1.000
_cell.length_b   1.000
_cell.length_c   1.000
_cell.angle_alpha   90.00
_cell.angle_beta   90.00
_cell.angle_gamma   90.00
#
_symmetry.space_group_name_H-M   'P 1'
#
loop_
_entity.id
_entity.type
_entity.pdbx_description
1 polymer ?
#
loop_
_entity_poly.entity_id
_entity_poly.type
_entity_poly.pdbx_seq_one_letter_code
_entity_poly.pdbx_strand_id
1 'polypeptide(L)'
;MIEILPHIIYMFFDIEQKYKKIISSEKLVRVTKSFIGKRTGYGSLLYRYIDKLPKTSKLLNEICETVEEFQMRRIKLVAEQLYGDKGVLIKWEVIRMQVLEKNLSLY
;
A
#
# COMPACT_ATOMS: atom_id res chain seq x y z
N MET A 1 14.70 31.83 4.68
CA MET A 1 14.02 30.97 3.68
C MET A 1 14.98 29.84 3.22
N ILE A 2 15.54 29.05 4.16
CA ILE A 2 16.54 27.99 3.86
C ILE A 2 16.27 26.66 4.64
N GLU A 3 15.34 26.61 5.60
CA GLU A 3 15.17 25.40 6.45
C GLU A 3 14.13 24.37 5.95
N ILE A 4 13.40 24.61 4.86
CA ILE A 4 12.27 23.74 4.45
C ILE A 4 12.74 22.52 3.62
N LEU A 5 13.87 22.64 2.91
CA LEU A 5 14.39 21.62 1.99
C LEU A 5 14.72 20.27 2.65
N PRO A 6 15.40 20.19 3.82
CA PRO A 6 15.68 18.91 4.46
C PRO A 6 14.40 18.16 4.84
N HIS A 7 13.40 18.85 5.41
CA HIS A 7 12.14 18.22 5.82
C HIS A 7 11.37 17.59 4.65
N ILE A 8 11.38 18.22 3.48
CA ILE A 8 10.75 17.67 2.27
C ILE A 8 11.46 16.39 1.80
N ILE A 9 12.79 16.40 1.82
CA ILE A 9 13.61 15.25 1.41
C ILE A 9 13.39 14.08 2.39
N TYR A 10 13.42 14.33 3.70
CA TYR A 10 13.18 13.30 4.71
C TYR A 10 11.78 12.69 4.58
N MET A 11 10.75 13.49 4.35
CA MET A 11 9.39 12.98 4.15
C MET A 11 9.29 12.02 2.96
N PHE A 12 9.94 12.31 1.84
CA PHE A 12 9.95 11.41 0.69
C PHE A 12 10.55 10.06 1.07
N PHE A 13 11.74 10.07 1.70
CA PHE A 13 12.41 8.84 2.12
C PHE A 13 11.61 8.06 3.17
N ASP A 14 11.01 8.75 4.14
CA ASP A 14 10.18 8.12 5.16
C ASP A 14 8.96 7.42 4.57
N ILE A 15 8.29 8.05 3.60
CA ILE A 15 7.16 7.43 2.89
C ILE A 15 7.63 6.19 2.13
N GLU A 16 8.74 6.29 1.40
CA GLU A 16 9.28 5.17 0.62
C GLU A 16 9.65 3.99 1.53
N GLN A 17 10.38 4.26 2.61
CA GLN A 17 10.77 3.23 3.58
C GLN A 17 9.56 2.62 4.28
N LYS A 18 8.55 3.44 4.60
CA LYS A 18 7.31 2.93 5.19
C LYS A 18 6.58 2.00 4.23
N TYR A 19 6.48 2.37 2.96
CA TYR A 19 5.87 1.54 1.92
C TYR A 19 6.59 0.19 1.76
N LYS A 20 7.93 0.20 1.65
CA LYS A 20 8.73 -1.02 1.56
C LYS A 20 8.45 -1.97 2.72
N LYS A 21 8.40 -1.46 3.96
CA LYS A 21 8.06 -2.25 5.16
C LYS A 21 6.64 -2.82 5.15
N ILE A 22 5.69 -2.12 4.53
CA ILE A 22 4.30 -2.58 4.42
C ILE A 22 4.21 -3.74 3.42
N ILE A 23 4.80 -3.57 2.24
CA ILE A 23 4.76 -4.58 1.17
C ILE A 23 5.55 -5.84 1.55
N SER A 24 6.61 -5.70 2.34
CA SER A 24 7.38 -6.84 2.86
C SER A 24 6.73 -7.51 4.08
N SER A 25 5.61 -7.00 4.58
CA SER A 25 4.94 -7.60 5.74
C SER A 25 3.98 -8.70 5.32
N GLU A 26 3.84 -9.73 6.16
CA GLU A 26 2.90 -10.82 5.92
C GLU A 26 1.43 -10.34 5.89
N LYS A 27 1.13 -9.22 6.56
CA LYS A 27 -0.22 -8.69 6.62
C LYS A 27 -0.56 -7.87 5.37
N LEU A 28 -1.48 -8.41 4.58
CA LEU A 28 -2.11 -7.71 3.47
C LEU A 28 -2.92 -6.51 3.97
N VAL A 29 -2.40 -5.30 3.73
CA VAL A 29 -3.10 -4.04 3.97
C VAL A 29 -3.15 -3.23 2.68
N ARG A 30 -4.27 -2.55 2.45
CA ARG A 30 -4.40 -1.60 1.34
C ARG A 30 -3.60 -0.33 1.65
N VAL A 31 -2.71 0.05 0.74
CA VAL A 31 -1.93 1.28 0.87
C VAL A 31 -2.75 2.45 0.31
N THR A 32 -3.08 3.43 1.14
CA THR A 32 -3.78 4.65 0.71
C THR A 32 -3.03 5.89 1.21
N LYS A 33 -3.30 7.06 0.62
CA LYS A 33 -2.70 8.33 1.04
C LYS A 33 -2.95 8.60 2.54
N SER A 34 -4.17 8.38 3.00
CA SER A 34 -4.54 8.53 4.42
C SER A 34 -3.84 7.50 5.32
N PHE A 35 -3.74 6.25 4.86
CA PHE A 35 -3.03 5.20 5.61
C PHE A 35 -1.55 5.55 5.78
N ILE A 36 -0.87 5.92 4.70
CA ILE A 36 0.53 6.34 4.72
C ILE A 36 0.71 7.58 5.59
N GLY A 37 -0.07 8.63 5.35
CA GLY A 37 0.02 9.88 6.12
C GLY A 37 -0.20 9.70 7.63
N LYS A 38 -1.11 8.80 8.03
CA LYS A 38 -1.30 8.45 9.45
C LYS A 38 -0.10 7.69 10.03
N ARG A 39 0.53 6.81 9.23
CA ARG A 39 1.61 5.93 9.68
C ARG A 39 3.00 6.56 9.61
N THR A 40 3.15 7.67 8.90
CA THR A 40 4.37 8.50 8.85
C THR A 40 4.24 9.79 9.65
N GLY A 41 3.02 10.18 10.05
CA GLY A 41 2.78 11.44 10.78
C GLY A 41 2.63 12.66 9.86
N TYR A 42 2.76 12.51 8.54
CA TYR A 42 2.72 13.60 7.57
C TYR A 42 1.31 13.92 7.03
N GLY A 43 0.26 13.29 7.54
CA GLY A 43 -1.10 13.40 6.98
C GLY A 43 -1.59 14.85 6.78
N SER A 44 -1.40 15.72 7.77
CA SER A 44 -1.80 17.13 7.68
C SER A 44 -0.98 17.92 6.65
N LEU A 45 0.32 17.63 6.55
CA LEU A 45 1.24 18.30 5.63
C LEU A 45 0.95 17.88 4.18
N LEU A 46 0.77 16.58 3.95
CA LEU A 46 0.35 16.06 2.65
C LEU A 46 -0.98 16.67 2.22
N TYR A 47 -1.97 16.71 3.11
CA TYR A 47 -3.27 17.31 2.78
C TYR A 47 -3.17 18.79 2.38
N ARG A 48 -2.31 19.57 3.04
CA ARG A 48 -2.19 21.03 2.82
C ARG A 48 -1.25 21.42 1.69
N TYR A 49 -0.23 20.62 1.40
CA TYR A 49 0.90 21.06 0.57
C TYR A 49 1.30 20.08 -0.54
N ILE A 50 0.53 19.02 -0.80
CA ILE A 50 0.90 18.01 -1.82
C ILE A 50 1.17 18.60 -3.21
N ASP A 51 0.43 19.64 -3.59
CA ASP A 51 0.59 20.31 -4.89
C ASP A 51 1.95 21.01 -5.04
N LYS A 52 2.59 21.36 -3.90
CA LYS A 52 3.93 21.94 -3.85
C LYS A 52 5.03 20.87 -3.75
N LEU A 53 4.65 19.60 -3.71
CA LEU A 53 5.53 18.46 -3.48
C LEU A 53 5.43 17.45 -4.64
N PRO A 54 5.81 17.83 -5.88
CA PRO A 54 5.56 17.03 -7.08
C PRO A 54 6.20 15.64 -7.01
N LYS A 55 7.41 15.52 -6.43
CA LYS A 55 8.09 14.24 -6.24
C LYS A 55 7.33 13.31 -5.29
N THR A 56 6.89 13.83 -4.16
CA THR A 56 6.11 13.07 -3.16
C THR A 56 4.72 12.73 -3.70
N SER A 57 4.09 13.66 -4.43
CA SER A 57 2.79 13.43 -5.10
C SER A 57 2.88 12.30 -6.11
N LYS A 58 3.91 12.30 -6.95
CA LYS A 58 4.18 11.21 -7.90
C LYS A 58 4.37 9.88 -7.18
N LEU A 59 5.24 9.83 -6.16
CA LEU A 59 5.45 8.63 -5.36
C LEU A 59 4.14 8.11 -4.76
N LEU A 60 3.34 8.98 -4.14
CA LEU A 60 2.06 8.59 -3.53
C LEU A 60 1.08 8.05 -4.57
N ASN A 61 1.05 8.59 -5.79
CA ASN A 61 0.19 8.06 -6.85
C ASN A 61 0.68 6.71 -7.37
N GLU A 62 1.98 6.42 -7.31
CA GLU A 62 2.56 5.13 -7.71
C GLU A 62 2.35 4.03 -6.65
N ILE A 63 2.41 4.38 -5.36
CA ILE A 63 2.34 3.39 -4.27
C ILE A 63 0.95 3.23 -3.65
N CYS A 64 0.06 4.21 -3.80
CA CYS A 64 -1.29 4.12 -3.25
C CYS A 64 -2.21 3.37 -4.20
N GLU A 65 -3.02 2.51 -3.64
CA GLU A 65 -3.88 1.60 -4.36
C GLU A 65 -5.34 2.05 -4.27
N THR A 66 -6.03 1.94 -5.39
CA THR A 66 -7.48 1.84 -5.46
C THR A 66 -8.00 0.59 -4.76
N VAL A 67 -9.32 0.47 -4.63
CA VAL A 67 -9.94 -0.76 -4.08
C VAL A 67 -9.60 -1.94 -5.01
N GLU A 68 -9.70 -1.72 -6.31
CA GLU A 68 -9.53 -2.70 -7.37
C GLU A 68 -8.08 -3.18 -7.45
N GLU A 69 -7.10 -2.26 -7.43
CA GLU A 69 -5.68 -2.62 -7.43
C GLU A 69 -5.29 -3.46 -6.21
N PHE A 70 -5.80 -3.11 -5.02
CA PHE A 70 -5.58 -3.89 -3.82
C PHE A 70 -6.17 -5.30 -3.92
N GLN A 71 -7.40 -5.41 -4.45
CA GLN A 71 -8.04 -6.71 -4.69
C GLN A 71 -7.24 -7.55 -5.69
N MET A 72 -6.76 -6.95 -6.78
CA MET A 72 -5.92 -7.63 -7.77
C MET A 72 -4.61 -8.11 -7.16
N ARG A 73 -3.91 -7.28 -6.39
CA ARG A 73 -2.68 -7.69 -5.68
C ARG A 73 -2.94 -8.85 -4.73
N ARG A 74 -4.05 -8.81 -3.98
CA ARG A 74 -4.45 -9.89 -3.07
C ARG A 74 -4.72 -11.18 -3.82
N ILE A 75 -5.44 -11.12 -4.95
CA ILE A 75 -5.69 -12.29 -5.80
C ILE A 75 -4.39 -12.89 -6.29
N LYS A 76 -3.47 -12.05 -6.76
CA LYS A 76 -2.17 -12.49 -7.25
C LYS A 76 -1.37 -13.22 -6.16
N LEU A 77 -1.27 -12.66 -4.96
CA LEU A 77 -0.53 -13.26 -3.85
C LEU A 77 -1.12 -14.61 -3.41
N VAL A 78 -2.44 -14.69 -3.29
CA VAL A 78 -3.13 -15.95 -2.96
C VAL A 78 -2.89 -17.00 -4.06
N ALA A 79 -2.94 -16.60 -5.33
CA ALA A 79 -2.66 -17.48 -6.45
C ALA A 79 -1.21 -17.97 -6.45
N GLU A 80 -0.25 -17.08 -6.22
CA GLU A 80 1.18 -17.43 -6.13
C GLU A 80 1.44 -18.40 -4.98
N GLN A 81 0.82 -18.19 -3.81
CA GLN A 81 0.92 -19.11 -2.67
C GLN A 81 0.33 -20.48 -2.99
N LEU A 82 -0.90 -20.54 -3.52
CA LEU A 82 -1.54 -21.80 -3.89
C LEU A 82 -0.75 -22.55 -4.97
N TYR A 83 -0.17 -21.82 -5.93
CA TYR A 83 0.69 -22.41 -6.95
C TYR A 83 2.01 -22.91 -6.38
N GLY A 84 2.64 -22.17 -5.46
CA GLY A 84 3.85 -22.62 -4.77
C GLY A 84 3.63 -23.88 -3.94
N ASP A 85 2.47 -23.99 -3.28
CA ASP A 85 2.14 -25.11 -2.41
C ASP A 85 1.70 -26.36 -3.19
N LYS A 86 0.93 -26.20 -4.29
CA LYS A 86 0.26 -27.31 -5.00
C LYS A 86 0.68 -27.50 -6.46
N GLY A 87 1.36 -26.52 -7.07
CA GLY A 87 1.72 -26.51 -8.49
C GLY A 87 0.55 -26.34 -9.48
N VAL A 88 -0.69 -26.20 -8.99
CA VAL A 88 -1.91 -26.11 -9.81
C VAL A 88 -2.82 -25.02 -9.28
N LEU A 89 -3.31 -24.17 -10.18
CA LEU A 89 -4.28 -23.12 -9.89
C LEU A 89 -5.69 -23.58 -10.24
N ILE A 90 -6.51 -23.91 -9.24
CA ILE A 90 -7.93 -24.18 -9.45
C ILE A 90 -8.73 -22.90 -9.20
N LYS A 91 -9.44 -22.42 -10.22
CA LYS A 91 -10.19 -21.15 -10.20
C LYS A 91 -11.11 -20.99 -8.98
N TRP A 92 -11.77 -22.07 -8.53
CA TRP A 92 -12.66 -22.01 -7.37
C TRP A 92 -11.90 -21.79 -6.05
N GLU A 93 -10.68 -22.33 -5.91
CA GLU A 93 -9.87 -22.19 -4.68
C GLU A 93 -9.45 -20.75 -4.47
N VAL A 94 -9.01 -20.10 -5.55
CA VAL A 94 -8.67 -18.67 -5.56
C VAL A 94 -9.88 -17.82 -5.17
N ILE A 95 -11.07 -18.11 -5.72
CA ILE A 95 -12.30 -17.38 -5.38
C ILE A 95 -12.71 -17.60 -3.92
N ARG A 96 -12.63 -18.84 -3.41
CA ARG A 96 -13.03 -19.15 -2.02
C ARG A 96 -12.13 -18.43 -1.00
N MET A 97 -10.82 -18.46 -1.20
CA MET A 97 -9.86 -17.79 -0.31
C MET A 97 -10.09 -16.28 -0.24
N GLN A 98 -10.40 -15.64 -1.38
CA GLN A 98 -10.74 -14.21 -1.44
C GLN A 98 -11.99 -13.83 -0.66
N VAL A 99 -13.00 -14.71 -0.62
CA VAL A 99 -14.26 -14.50 0.10
C VAL A 99 -14.09 -14.70 1.60
N LEU A 100 -13.32 -15.71 2.02
CA LEU A 100 -13.07 -15.98 3.45
C LEU A 100 -12.30 -14.83 4.12
N GLU A 101 -11.28 -14.28 3.47
CA GLU A 101 -10.56 -13.11 4.00
C GLU A 101 -11.41 -11.83 4.05
N LYS A 102 -12.36 -11.66 3.10
CA LYS A 102 -13.32 -10.53 3.14
C LYS A 102 -14.16 -10.55 4.42
N ASN A 103 -14.49 -11.74 4.93
CA ASN A 103 -15.23 -11.89 6.18
C ASN A 103 -14.36 -11.68 7.43
N LEU A 104 -13.07 -12.04 7.41
CA LEU A 104 -12.15 -11.75 8.53
C LEU A 104 -11.76 -10.27 8.63
N SER A 105 -11.84 -9.50 7.54
CA SER A 105 -11.56 -8.05 7.53
C SER A 105 -12.74 -7.19 8.05
N LEU A 106 -13.88 -7.79 8.37
CA LEU A 106 -15.11 -7.12 8.84
C LEU A 106 -15.34 -7.23 10.36
N TYR A 107 -14.37 -7.79 11.11
CA TYR A 107 -14.39 -7.89 12.58
C TYR A 107 -13.14 -7.24 13.19
#